data_AF-G7KCH2-F1
#
_entry.id   AF-G7KCH2-F1
#
_cell.length_a   1.000
_cell.length_b   1.000
_cell.length_c   1.000
_cell.angle_alpha   90.00
_cell.angle_beta   90.00
_cell.angle_gamma   90.00
#
_symmetry.space_group_name_H-M   'P 1'
#
loop_
_entity.id
_entity.type
_entity.pdbx_description
1 polymer ?
#
loop_
_entity_poly.entity_id
_entity_poly.type
_entity_poly.pdbx_seq_one_letter_code
_entity_poly.pdbx_strand_id
1 'polypeptide(L)'
;MIMRPYIEDIVNVRGDGNCGFWVIARHLGMDEDSHVLVRNSLIIELKNHKSDYLPIYGTKRRFKLILDGLHPPTSRSGIAPVDKWLTTPDMGHIIATCYNRAVVLLTLPKIGICETYFPIRSASPLKPHSNIMCLCLIPGHFLHVLLKEDSLLPPPCKERMNHKIGEAEK
;
A
#
# COMPACT_ATOMS: atom_id res chain seq x y z
N MET A 1 4.95 -17.11 11.46
CA MET A 1 5.07 -16.91 10.02
C MET A 1 6.55 -16.92 9.63
N ILE A 2 7.00 -17.92 8.88
CA ILE A 2 8.40 -18.08 8.46
C ILE A 2 8.51 -17.57 7.01
N MET A 3 8.71 -16.26 6.84
CA MET A 3 9.01 -15.67 5.51
C MET A 3 10.51 -15.49 5.26
N ARG A 4 11.35 -15.84 6.25
CA ARG A 4 12.80 -15.71 6.17
C ARG A 4 13.44 -16.34 4.92
N PRO A 5 12.99 -17.49 4.37
CA PRO A 5 13.67 -18.03 3.17
C PRO A 5 13.44 -17.20 1.91
N TYR A 6 12.41 -16.35 1.88
CA TYR A 6 11.96 -15.61 0.69
C TYR A 6 12.34 -14.12 0.68
N ILE A 7 12.83 -13.61 1.81
CA ILE A 7 13.32 -12.24 1.92
C ILE A 7 14.77 -12.22 1.42
N GLU A 8 15.04 -11.38 0.45
CA GLU A 8 16.39 -11.09 -0.04
C GLU A 8 17.06 -10.04 0.85
N ASP A 9 16.35 -8.94 1.12
CA ASP A 9 16.86 -7.84 1.94
C ASP A 9 15.73 -7.08 2.64
N ILE A 10 16.08 -6.38 3.72
CA ILE A 10 15.19 -5.48 4.46
C ILE A 10 15.90 -4.16 4.65
N VAL A 11 15.35 -3.11 4.04
CA VAL A 11 15.91 -1.76 4.14
C VAL A 11 15.09 -0.91 5.08
N ASN A 12 15.79 -0.32 6.05
CA ASN A 12 15.22 0.66 6.97
C ASN A 12 15.17 2.04 6.29
N VAL A 13 13.98 2.64 6.22
CA VAL A 13 13.80 4.03 5.76
C VAL A 13 13.69 4.99 6.94
N ARG A 14 13.67 6.29 6.66
CA ARG A 14 13.53 7.33 7.69
C ARG A 14 12.22 7.16 8.49
N GLY A 15 12.33 7.20 9.82
CA GLY A 15 11.23 7.05 10.78
C GLY A 15 10.62 8.38 11.23
N ASP A 16 10.29 9.27 10.29
CA ASP A 16 9.73 10.61 10.54
C ASP A 16 8.19 10.65 10.44
N GLY A 17 7.54 9.49 10.52
CA GLY A 17 6.10 9.35 10.27
C GLY A 17 5.70 9.29 8.78
N ASN A 18 6.64 9.49 7.85
CA ASN A 18 6.43 9.29 6.41
C ASN A 18 6.97 7.94 5.91
N CYS A 19 7.44 7.06 6.79
CA CYS A 19 8.13 5.82 6.45
C CYS A 19 7.40 4.97 5.40
N GLY A 20 6.08 4.82 5.49
CA GLY A 20 5.30 4.09 4.48
C GLY A 20 5.44 4.69 3.07
N PHE A 21 5.41 6.01 2.95
CA PHE A 21 5.60 6.72 1.68
C PHE A 21 7.06 6.70 1.22
N TRP A 22 8.02 6.74 2.15
CA TRP A 22 9.44 6.55 1.84
C TRP A 22 9.73 5.15 1.29
N VAL A 23 9.09 4.10 1.82
CA VAL A 23 9.21 2.74 1.27
C VAL A 23 8.69 2.69 -0.17
N ILE A 24 7.54 3.31 -0.45
CA ILE A 24 6.98 3.36 -1.81
C ILE A 24 7.94 4.10 -2.75
N ALA A 25 8.41 5.29 -2.37
CA ALA A 25 9.36 6.07 -3.16
C ALA A 25 10.65 5.30 -3.46
N ARG A 26 11.22 4.67 -2.44
CA ARG A 26 12.43 3.83 -2.59
C ARG A 26 12.20 2.66 -3.55
N HIS A 27 11.08 1.96 -3.41
CA HIS A 27 10.76 0.84 -4.30
C HIS A 27 10.63 1.28 -5.76
N LEU A 28 10.17 2.51 -5.99
CA LEU A 28 10.07 3.12 -7.32
C LEU A 28 11.40 3.72 -7.82
N GLY A 29 12.48 3.64 -7.05
CA GLY A 29 13.79 4.19 -7.42
C GLY A 29 13.85 5.71 -7.42
N MET A 30 12.99 6.39 -6.65
CA MET A 30 12.88 7.85 -6.62
C MET A 30 13.87 8.49 -5.62
N ASP A 31 14.13 9.79 -5.78
CA ASP A 31 15.15 10.59 -5.08
C ASP A 31 14.58 11.48 -3.93
N GLU A 32 15.21 12.63 -3.63
CA GLU A 32 14.84 13.50 -2.51
C GLU A 32 13.37 14.01 -2.59
N ASP A 33 12.72 14.20 -1.44
CA ASP A 33 11.29 14.58 -1.31
C ASP A 33 10.25 13.67 -1.98
N SER A 34 10.66 12.50 -2.47
CA SER A 34 9.78 11.56 -3.17
C SER A 34 8.57 11.07 -2.36
N HIS A 35 8.62 11.11 -1.04
CA HIS A 35 7.44 10.80 -0.21
C HIS A 35 6.26 11.77 -0.46
N VAL A 36 6.53 13.05 -0.75
CA VAL A 36 5.51 14.05 -1.09
C VAL A 36 4.91 13.76 -2.46
N LEU A 37 5.75 13.40 -3.44
CA LEU A 37 5.31 13.02 -4.78
C LEU A 37 4.43 11.76 -4.75
N VAL A 38 4.79 10.79 -3.92
CA VAL A 38 3.97 9.60 -3.69
C VAL A 38 2.61 10.00 -3.14
N ARG A 39 2.55 10.83 -2.08
CA ARG A 39 1.27 11.31 -1.51
C ARG A 39 0.41 12.00 -2.57
N ASN A 40 0.99 12.90 -3.36
CA ASN A 40 0.28 13.62 -4.41
C ASN A 40 -0.30 12.67 -5.47
N SER A 41 0.46 11.66 -5.87
CA SER A 41 0.00 10.64 -6.83
C SER A 41 -1.20 9.87 -6.29
N LEU A 42 -1.16 9.46 -5.02
CA LEU A 42 -2.28 8.77 -4.36
C LEU A 42 -3.53 9.67 -4.20
N ILE A 43 -3.33 10.97 -3.94
CA ILE A 43 -4.42 11.95 -3.87
C ILE A 43 -5.10 12.12 -5.23
N ILE A 44 -4.31 12.23 -6.30
CA ILE A 44 -4.82 12.37 -7.67
C ILE A 44 -5.62 11.11 -8.05
N GLU A 45 -5.08 9.93 -7.79
CA GLU A 45 -5.75 8.64 -8.00
C GLU A 45 -7.13 8.60 -7.30
N LEU A 46 -7.18 8.90 -6.01
CA LEU A 46 -8.45 8.92 -5.25
C LEU A 46 -9.46 9.94 -5.77
N LYS A 47 -9.01 11.13 -6.14
CA LYS A 47 -9.89 12.22 -6.59
C LYS A 47 -10.47 11.92 -7.97
N ASN A 48 -9.65 11.42 -8.90
CA ASN A 48 -10.06 11.13 -10.27
C ASN A 48 -10.98 9.90 -10.36
N HIS A 49 -10.83 8.95 -9.44
CA HIS A 49 -11.51 7.66 -9.48
C HIS A 49 -12.41 7.41 -8.26
N LYS A 50 -12.98 8.48 -7.71
CA LYS A 50 -13.81 8.44 -6.49
C LYS A 50 -14.94 7.40 -6.53
N SER A 51 -15.53 7.15 -7.70
CA SER A 51 -16.58 6.14 -7.90
C SER A 51 -16.14 4.72 -7.54
N ASP A 52 -14.85 4.41 -7.75
CA ASP A 52 -14.31 3.06 -7.59
C ASP A 52 -14.02 2.77 -6.11
N TYR A 53 -13.61 3.80 -5.37
CA TYR A 53 -13.21 3.69 -3.97
C TYR A 53 -14.37 3.84 -2.98
N LEU A 54 -15.42 4.58 -3.34
CA LEU A 54 -16.57 4.77 -2.45
C LEU A 54 -17.24 3.46 -2.01
N PRO A 55 -17.47 2.46 -2.88
CA PRO A 55 -18.01 1.16 -2.48
C PRO A 55 -17.08 0.41 -1.52
N ILE A 56 -15.76 0.50 -1.73
CA ILE A 56 -14.74 -0.15 -0.87
C ILE A 56 -14.76 0.47 0.53
N TYR A 57 -14.82 1.80 0.62
CA TYR A 57 -14.82 2.51 1.90
C TYR A 57 -16.17 2.58 2.60
N GLY A 58 -17.26 2.23 1.89
CA GLY A 58 -18.64 2.20 2.37
C GLY A 58 -19.26 3.56 2.68
N THR A 59 -18.48 4.59 3.05
CA THR A 59 -19.00 5.90 3.43
C THR A 59 -18.16 7.06 2.89
N LYS A 60 -18.84 8.18 2.58
CA LYS A 60 -18.17 9.45 2.21
C LYS A 60 -17.27 9.98 3.33
N ARG A 61 -17.64 9.73 4.60
CA ARG A 61 -16.85 10.10 5.78
C ARG A 61 -15.51 9.36 5.80
N ARG A 62 -15.52 8.04 5.56
CA ARG A 62 -14.29 7.24 5.51
C ARG A 62 -13.41 7.60 4.31
N PHE A 63 -14.02 7.82 3.14
CA PHE A 63 -13.28 8.36 1.98
C PHE A 63 -12.55 9.67 2.32
N LYS A 64 -13.25 10.61 2.97
CA LYS A 64 -12.65 11.90 3.36
C LYS A 64 -11.51 11.73 4.36
N LEU A 65 -11.68 10.86 5.36
CA LEU A 65 -10.63 10.55 6.34
C LEU A 65 -9.33 10.07 5.67
N ILE A 66 -9.46 9.13 4.72
CA ILE A 66 -8.32 8.56 3.99
C ILE A 66 -7.66 9.62 3.12
N LEU A 67 -8.47 10.39 2.39
CA LEU A 67 -7.98 11.50 1.56
C LEU A 67 -7.25 12.57 2.40
N ASP A 68 -7.80 12.94 3.55
CA ASP A 68 -7.20 13.91 4.46
C ASP A 68 -5.88 13.38 5.05
N GLY A 69 -5.79 12.09 5.36
CA GLY A 69 -4.55 11.45 5.84
C GLY A 69 -3.42 11.41 4.80
N LEU A 70 -3.74 11.41 3.51
CA LEU A 70 -2.74 11.49 2.44
C LEU A 70 -2.12 12.89 2.29
N HIS A 71 -2.85 13.96 2.63
CA HIS A 71 -2.33 15.32 2.49
C HIS A 71 -1.08 15.51 3.37
N PRO A 72 0.04 16.03 2.83
CA PRO A 72 1.26 16.25 3.59
C PRO A 72 1.02 17.07 4.87
N PRO A 73 1.81 16.83 5.94
CA PRO A 73 1.76 17.67 7.13
C PRO A 73 2.06 19.13 6.78
N THR A 74 1.39 20.06 7.46
CA THR A 74 1.61 21.51 7.30
C THR A 74 2.80 22.01 8.13
N SER A 75 3.35 21.16 9.01
CA SER A 75 4.50 21.49 9.85
C SER A 75 5.78 21.55 9.02
N ARG A 76 6.65 22.52 9.33
CA ARG A 76 7.97 22.66 8.69
C ARG A 76 9.01 21.64 9.18
N SER A 77 8.68 20.84 10.19
CA SER A 77 9.61 19.87 10.78
C SER A 77 9.88 18.65 9.89
N GLY A 78 9.07 18.43 8.84
CA GLY A 78 9.09 17.20 8.04
C GLY A 78 8.55 15.97 8.77
N ILE A 79 8.21 16.10 10.06
CA ILE A 79 7.65 15.01 10.87
C ILE A 79 6.14 14.95 10.63
N ALA A 80 5.66 13.79 10.18
CA ALA A 80 4.24 13.54 9.97
C ALA A 80 3.56 13.06 11.27
N PRO A 81 2.47 13.73 11.70
CA PRO A 81 1.66 13.26 12.82
C PRO A 81 0.90 11.98 12.46
N VAL A 82 0.39 11.27 13.47
CA VAL A 82 -0.21 9.93 13.33
C VAL A 82 -1.38 9.90 12.35
N ASP A 83 -2.19 10.96 12.29
CA ASP A 83 -3.30 11.08 11.35
C ASP A 83 -2.87 11.20 9.88
N LYS A 84 -1.56 11.40 9.63
CA LYS A 84 -0.95 11.48 8.31
C LYS A 84 -0.14 10.25 7.94
N TRP A 85 -0.07 9.24 8.80
CA TRP A 85 0.68 8.02 8.51
C TRP A 85 0.01 7.22 7.40
N LEU A 86 0.80 6.39 6.72
CA LEU A 86 0.26 5.42 5.78
C LEU A 86 -0.56 4.38 6.56
N THR A 87 -1.85 4.22 6.22
CA THR A 87 -2.74 3.24 6.87
C THR A 87 -3.11 2.11 5.92
N THR A 88 -2.97 0.87 6.40
CA THR A 88 -3.45 -0.34 5.72
C THR A 88 -4.58 -0.97 6.54
N PRO A 89 -5.65 -1.52 5.93
CA PRO A 89 -5.80 -1.82 4.50
C PRO A 89 -6.21 -0.63 3.61
N ASP A 90 -6.66 0.47 4.21
CA ASP A 90 -7.30 1.61 3.50
C ASP A 90 -6.53 2.15 2.28
N MET A 91 -5.20 2.24 2.38
CA MET A 91 -4.34 2.78 1.34
C MET A 91 -3.68 1.72 0.45
N GLY A 92 -3.78 0.42 0.80
CA GLY A 92 -3.15 -0.66 0.05
C GLY A 92 -3.67 -0.75 -1.39
N HIS A 93 -4.99 -0.68 -1.57
CA HIS A 93 -5.63 -0.68 -2.89
C HIS A 93 -5.34 0.58 -3.71
N ILE A 94 -5.16 1.74 -3.05
CA ILE A 94 -4.81 2.99 -3.73
C ILE A 94 -3.40 2.87 -4.32
N ILE A 95 -2.43 2.40 -3.52
CA ILE A 95 -1.04 2.22 -3.96
C ILE A 95 -0.98 1.22 -5.12
N ALA A 96 -1.65 0.08 -4.95
CA ALA A 96 -1.66 -0.98 -5.95
C ALA A 96 -2.20 -0.48 -7.29
N THR A 97 -3.31 0.26 -7.26
CA THR A 97 -3.94 0.82 -8.46
C THR A 97 -3.11 1.94 -9.06
N CYS A 98 -2.66 2.90 -8.26
CA CYS A 98 -1.89 4.08 -8.70
C CYS A 98 -0.60 3.70 -9.45
N TYR A 99 0.10 2.68 -8.99
CA TYR A 99 1.36 2.24 -9.60
C TYR A 99 1.22 1.00 -10.47
N ASN A 100 0.00 0.45 -10.61
CA ASN A 100 -0.29 -0.78 -11.32
C ASN A 100 0.57 -1.96 -10.86
N ARG A 101 0.71 -2.13 -9.54
CA ARG A 101 1.56 -3.16 -8.90
C ARG A 101 0.77 -3.93 -7.84
N ALA A 102 1.13 -5.18 -7.59
CA ALA A 102 0.65 -5.86 -6.39
C ALA A 102 1.37 -5.28 -5.17
N VAL A 103 0.66 -5.04 -4.07
CA VAL A 103 1.24 -4.55 -2.82
C VAL A 103 1.09 -5.63 -1.77
N VAL A 104 2.21 -6.11 -1.25
CA VAL A 104 2.26 -7.09 -0.18
C VAL A 104 2.57 -6.37 1.13
N LEU A 105 1.66 -6.48 2.09
CA LEU A 105 1.88 -6.05 3.46
C LEU A 105 2.24 -7.25 4.33
N LEU A 106 3.43 -7.15 4.91
CA LEU A 106 3.95 -8.06 5.92
C LEU A 106 3.79 -7.43 7.29
N THR A 107 3.42 -8.22 8.30
CA THR A 107 3.29 -7.70 9.66
C THR A 107 3.56 -8.75 10.73
N LEU A 108 3.92 -8.23 11.90
CA LEU A 108 3.69 -8.78 13.23
C LEU A 108 2.44 -9.67 13.37
N PRO A 109 2.46 -11.00 13.66
CA PRO A 109 1.22 -11.70 14.04
C PRO A 109 0.49 -11.07 15.24
N LYS A 110 1.22 -10.35 16.10
CA LYS A 110 0.66 -9.58 17.22
C LYS A 110 0.06 -8.23 16.82
N ILE A 111 0.36 -7.75 15.60
CA ILE A 111 -0.05 -6.44 15.08
C ILE A 111 -1.21 -6.60 14.09
N GLY A 112 -1.17 -7.65 13.26
CA GLY A 112 -2.21 -7.93 12.29
C GLY A 112 -1.95 -9.19 11.47
N ILE A 113 -2.63 -9.28 10.34
CA ILE A 113 -2.43 -10.33 9.33
C ILE A 113 -1.69 -9.77 8.13
N CYS A 114 -0.97 -10.64 7.42
CA CYS A 114 -0.34 -10.27 6.15
C CYS A 114 -1.39 -10.28 5.04
N GLU A 115 -1.32 -9.30 4.15
CA GLU A 115 -2.32 -9.08 3.11
C GLU A 115 -1.65 -8.71 1.79
N THR A 116 -2.30 -9.08 0.67
CA THR A 116 -1.90 -8.66 -0.67
C THR A 116 -3.03 -7.85 -1.31
N TYR A 117 -2.72 -6.63 -1.74
CA TYR A 117 -3.63 -5.73 -2.46
C TYR A 117 -3.28 -5.73 -3.95
N PHE A 118 -4.32 -5.72 -4.79
CA PHE A 118 -4.19 -5.69 -6.25
C PHE A 118 -4.80 -4.40 -6.81
N PRO A 119 -4.37 -3.97 -8.00
CA PRO A 119 -5.03 -2.89 -8.72
C PRO A 119 -6.52 -3.17 -8.89
N ILE A 120 -7.37 -2.16 -8.66
CA ILE A 120 -8.83 -2.27 -8.81
C ILE A 120 -9.20 -2.35 -10.29
N ARG A 121 -8.57 -1.52 -11.12
CA ARG A 121 -8.93 -1.31 -12.53
C ARG A 121 -8.08 -2.09 -13.54
N SER A 122 -6.91 -2.61 -13.13
CA SER A 122 -6.01 -3.32 -14.04
C SER A 122 -6.16 -4.82 -13.90
N ALA A 123 -6.02 -5.55 -15.01
CA ALA A 123 -5.82 -6.99 -14.95
C ALA A 123 -4.61 -7.31 -14.06
N SER A 124 -4.72 -8.36 -13.23
CA SER A 124 -3.62 -8.79 -12.35
C SER A 124 -2.33 -8.87 -13.17
N PRO A 125 -1.20 -8.33 -12.68
CA PRO A 125 0.05 -8.37 -13.43
C PRO A 125 0.34 -9.81 -13.87
N LEU A 126 0.41 -10.04 -15.18
CA LEU A 126 0.65 -11.35 -15.81
C LEU A 126 2.02 -11.93 -15.42
N LYS A 127 2.90 -11.13 -14.80
CA LYS A 127 4.19 -11.56 -14.24
C LYS A 127 4.15 -11.37 -12.71
N PRO A 128 4.14 -12.45 -11.91
CA PRO A 128 3.95 -12.35 -10.47
C PRO A 128 5.08 -11.61 -9.77
N HIS A 129 6.34 -11.75 -10.19
CA HIS A 129 7.49 -11.38 -9.34
C HIS A 129 8.06 -9.97 -9.58
N SER A 130 8.17 -9.52 -10.84
CA SER A 130 8.77 -8.21 -11.17
C SER A 130 7.88 -7.00 -10.87
N ASN A 131 6.67 -7.22 -10.34
CA ASN A 131 5.66 -6.19 -10.14
C ASN A 131 5.04 -6.18 -8.74
N ILE A 132 5.76 -6.69 -7.73
CA ILE A 132 5.34 -6.68 -6.32
C ILE A 132 6.11 -5.62 -5.55
N MET A 133 5.37 -4.78 -4.83
CA MET A 133 5.90 -3.89 -3.80
C MET A 133 5.65 -4.52 -2.43
N CYS A 134 6.71 -4.84 -1.69
CA CYS A 134 6.60 -5.48 -0.39
C CYS A 134 6.97 -4.51 0.75
N LEU A 135 6.00 -4.25 1.63
CA LEU A 135 6.13 -3.39 2.81
C LEU A 135 6.03 -4.26 4.06
N CYS A 136 6.90 -4.03 5.03
CA CYS A 136 6.79 -4.66 6.35
C CYS A 136 6.42 -3.62 7.40
N LEU A 137 5.30 -3.84 8.09
CA LEU A 137 4.83 -3.04 9.20
C LEU A 137 5.31 -3.65 10.53
N ILE A 138 6.10 -2.86 11.25
CA ILE A 138 6.43 -3.07 12.66
C ILE A 138 5.77 -1.94 13.49
N PRO A 139 5.76 -1.99 14.83
CA PRO A 139 5.08 -0.97 15.63
C PRO A 139 5.57 0.44 15.28
N GLY A 140 4.69 1.25 14.67
CA GLY A 140 4.94 2.64 14.29
C GLY A 140 5.91 2.86 13.12
N HIS A 141 6.33 1.82 12.39
CA HIS A 141 7.33 1.99 11.33
C HIS A 141 7.16 1.01 10.16
N PHE A 142 7.47 1.48 8.96
CA PHE A 142 7.48 0.67 7.74
C PHE A 142 8.92 0.41 7.28
N LEU A 143 9.17 -0.82 6.85
CA LEU A 143 10.43 -1.27 6.26
C LEU A 143 10.17 -1.67 4.81
N HIS A 144 11.13 -1.40 3.93
CA HIS A 144 11.10 -1.90 2.57
C HIS A 144 11.64 -3.33 2.55
N VAL A 145 10.86 -4.28 2.04
CA VAL A 145 11.28 -5.67 1.88
C VAL A 145 11.53 -5.95 0.41
N LEU A 146 12.70 -6.53 0.12
CA LEU A 146 13.03 -7.10 -1.17
C LEU A 146 12.80 -8.61 -1.09
N LEU A 147 12.01 -9.12 -2.02
CA LEU A 147 11.67 -10.54 -2.12
C LEU A 147 12.54 -11.19 -3.20
N LYS A 148 12.96 -12.43 -2.96
CA LYS A 148 13.66 -13.25 -3.97
C LYS A 148 12.74 -13.54 -5.17
N GLU A 149 13.32 -13.73 -6.35
CA GLU A 149 12.60 -13.91 -7.63
C GLU A 149 11.57 -15.06 -7.65
N ASP A 150 11.60 -16.02 -6.72
CA ASP A 150 10.67 -17.17 -6.65
C ASP A 150 9.81 -17.22 -5.36
N SER A 151 9.62 -16.09 -4.67
CA SER A 151 8.86 -16.07 -3.40
C SER A 151 7.36 -16.31 -3.57
N LEU A 152 6.77 -17.21 -2.78
CA LEU A 152 5.32 -17.36 -2.69
C LEU A 152 4.66 -16.10 -2.08
N LEU A 153 3.64 -15.57 -2.74
CA LEU A 153 2.87 -14.41 -2.28
C LEU A 153 1.97 -14.75 -1.09
N PRO A 154 1.81 -13.86 -0.09
CA PRO A 154 0.80 -14.01 0.94
C PRO A 154 -0.64 -13.90 0.36
N PRO A 155 -1.65 -14.42 1.07
CA PRO A 155 -3.01 -14.49 0.56
C PRO A 155 -3.60 -13.11 0.19
N PRO A 156 -4.54 -13.05 -0.78
CA PRO A 156 -5.22 -11.80 -1.15
C PRO A 156 -6.01 -11.19 0.02
N CYS A 157 -6.10 -9.86 0.07
CA CYS A 157 -7.01 -9.16 0.98
C CYS A 157 -8.47 -9.58 0.72
N LYS A 158 -9.25 -9.75 1.80
CA LYS A 158 -10.62 -10.29 1.78
C LYS A 158 -11.61 -9.45 0.98
N GLU A 159 -11.36 -8.15 0.83
CA GLU A 159 -12.25 -7.21 0.13
C GLU A 159 -12.45 -7.56 -1.36
N ARG A 160 -11.50 -8.28 -1.96
CA ARG A 160 -11.62 -8.79 -3.35
C ARG A 160 -12.60 -9.97 -3.48
N MET A 161 -12.85 -10.75 -2.42
CA MET A 161 -13.72 -11.94 -2.52
C MET A 161 -15.17 -11.58 -2.78
N ASN A 162 -15.62 -10.37 -2.40
CA ASN A 162 -17.02 -9.98 -2.55
C ASN A 162 -17.37 -9.39 -3.93
N HIS A 163 -16.37 -9.11 -4.79
CA HIS A 163 -16.59 -8.54 -6.13
C HIS A 163 -16.46 -9.55 -7.27
N LYS A 164 -16.30 -10.85 -6.95
CA LYS A 164 -16.20 -11.92 -7.97
C LYS A 164 -17.31 -12.98 -7.92
N ILE A 165 -18.28 -12.86 -7.00
CA ILE A 165 -19.45 -13.73 -7.00
C ILE A 165 -20.56 -13.01 -7.76
N GLY A 166 -20.49 -13.07 -9.08
CA GLY A 166 -21.53 -12.47 -9.92
C GLY A 166 -21.12 -12.23 -11.35
N GLU A 167 -20.42 -13.16 -12.01
CA GLU A 167 -20.36 -13.25 -13.47
C GLU A 167 -19.66 -14.56 -13.89
N ALA A 168 -20.44 -15.65 -13.85
CA ALA A 168 -20.23 -16.84 -14.65
C ALA A 168 -21.46 -17.74 -14.47
N GLU A 169 -22.54 -17.42 -15.20
CA GLU A 169 -23.54 -18.39 -15.69
C GLU A 169 -24.55 -17.63 -16.57
N LYS A 170 -24.26 -17.59 -17.88
CA LYS A 170 -25.23 -17.70 -18.96
C LYS A 170 -24.53 -18.19 -20.21
#